data_AF-A0A8H3UMV4-F1
#
_entry.id   AF-A0A8H3UMV4-F1
#
_cell.length_a   1.000
_cell.length_b   1.000
_cell.length_c   1.000
_cell.angle_alpha   90.00
_cell.angle_beta   90.00
_cell.angle_gamma   90.00
#
_symmetry.space_group_name_H-M   'P 1'
#
loop_
_entity.id
_entity.type
_entity.pdbx_description
1 polymer ?
#
loop_
_entity_poly.entity_id
_entity_poly.type
_entity_poly.pdbx_seq_one_letter_code
_entity_poly.pdbx_strand_id
1 'polypeptide(L)'
;MAARPLLQESELSFDCHNDKEGDVDHPVWSANRSSESRRLMLSIAFFSISARKPSIAACLQQSSQPSPVLRDLEITYHEQRFNGSLLKETIYRQDASPEVDAAWEELGANYRYFILPETVAHEIGVPKYHVRINPKYGGGYPVSLEATHQIHS
;
A
#
# COMPACT_ATOMS: atom_id res chain seq x y z
N MET A 1 -38.53 -23.41 4.12
CA MET A 1 -37.39 -23.47 5.05
C MET A 1 -36.45 -22.34 4.71
N ALA A 2 -36.47 -21.28 5.53
CA ALA A 2 -35.57 -20.15 5.38
C ALA A 2 -34.27 -20.45 6.11
N ALA A 3 -33.14 -20.38 5.40
CA ALA A 3 -31.81 -20.41 6.01
C ALA A 3 -31.45 -19.00 6.46
N ARG A 4 -31.16 -18.84 7.75
CA ARG A 4 -30.67 -17.61 8.36
C ARG A 4 -29.25 -17.27 7.88
N PRO A 5 -28.90 -16.00 7.65
CA PRO A 5 -27.54 -15.59 7.39
C PRO A 5 -26.82 -15.38 8.73
N LEU A 6 -25.64 -15.98 8.89
CA LEU A 6 -24.70 -15.64 9.95
C LEU A 6 -23.29 -15.84 9.41
N LEU A 7 -22.67 -14.78 8.88
CA LEU A 7 -21.27 -14.50 9.15
C LEU A 7 -21.08 -12.99 9.18
N GLN A 8 -20.64 -12.55 10.35
CA GLN A 8 -20.35 -11.19 10.73
C GLN A 8 -19.37 -10.54 9.76
N GLU A 9 -19.79 -9.43 9.17
CA GLU A 9 -18.94 -8.56 8.37
C GLU A 9 -17.97 -7.87 9.31
N SER A 10 -16.72 -8.32 9.31
CA SER A 10 -15.60 -7.47 9.68
C SER A 10 -14.97 -7.03 8.37
N GLU A 11 -15.37 -5.86 7.87
CA GLU A 11 -14.63 -5.13 6.85
C GLU A 11 -13.22 -4.87 7.38
N LEU A 12 -12.24 -5.66 6.93
CA LEU A 12 -10.84 -5.30 7.09
C LEU A 12 -10.54 -4.21 6.05
N SER A 13 -10.86 -2.97 6.42
CA SER A 13 -10.49 -1.75 5.70
C SER A 13 -8.99 -1.55 5.87
N PHE A 14 -8.23 -1.56 4.78
CA PHE A 14 -6.84 -1.09 4.79
C PHE A 14 -6.86 0.44 4.95
N ASP A 15 -6.82 0.91 6.19
CA ASP A 15 -6.84 2.34 6.48
C ASP A 15 -5.43 2.92 6.35
N CYS A 16 -5.23 3.80 5.36
CA CYS A 16 -3.95 4.44 5.07
C CYS A 16 -3.63 5.60 6.04
N HIS A 17 -4.03 5.48 7.30
CA HIS A 17 -3.76 6.50 8.30
C HIS A 17 -2.26 6.51 8.63
N ASN A 18 -1.61 7.64 8.36
CA ASN A 18 -0.26 7.89 8.84
C ASN A 18 -0.33 8.09 10.36
N ASP A 19 0.24 7.17 11.13
CA ASP A 19 0.65 7.45 12.50
C ASP A 19 1.84 8.42 12.44
N LYS A 20 1.54 9.73 12.40
CA LYS A 20 2.54 10.73 12.76
C LYS A 20 2.68 10.71 14.27
N GLU A 21 3.63 9.92 14.73
CA GLU A 21 4.12 9.94 16.10
C GLU A 21 4.87 11.26 16.33
N GLY A 22 4.41 12.02 17.33
CA GLY A 22 5.13 13.19 17.86
C GLY A 22 4.42 14.53 17.67
N ASP A 23 3.53 14.86 18.61
CA ASP A 23 3.54 16.14 19.34
C ASP A 23 2.55 16.05 20.52
N VAL A 24 3.05 15.86 21.73
CA VAL A 24 2.23 15.94 22.96
C VAL A 24 2.70 17.15 23.73
N ASP A 25 2.19 18.33 23.35
CA ASP A 25 2.17 19.49 24.24
C ASP A 25 1.20 19.20 25.39
N HIS A 26 1.73 19.10 26.61
CA HIS A 26 0.92 19.00 27.83
C HIS A 26 0.42 20.39 28.25
N PRO A 27 -0.90 20.66 28.27
CA PRO A 27 -1.40 21.87 28.90
C PRO A 27 -1.42 21.72 30.43
N VAL A 28 -0.73 22.63 31.10
CA VAL A 28 -0.82 22.87 32.56
C VAL A 28 -2.25 23.30 32.91
N TRP A 29 -2.90 22.54 33.78
CA TRP A 29 -4.24 22.85 34.27
C TRP A 29 -4.20 23.95 35.33
N SER A 30 -4.74 25.13 35.02
CA SER A 30 -5.24 26.06 36.03
C SER A 30 -6.76 25.98 36.07
N ALA A 31 -7.29 25.40 37.13
CA ALA A 31 -8.72 25.34 37.39
C ALA A 31 -9.28 26.76 37.64
N ASN A 32 -10.32 27.16 36.91
CA ASN A 32 -11.31 28.02 37.54
C ASN A 32 -12.74 27.81 37.02
N ARG A 33 -13.64 27.96 37.97
CA ARG A 33 -15.01 27.49 38.08
C ARG A 33 -16.02 28.39 37.33
N SER A 34 -17.14 27.79 36.96
CA SER A 34 -18.50 28.36 36.77
C SER A 34 -18.98 28.76 35.36
N SER A 35 -20.07 28.06 35.00
CA SER A 35 -21.22 28.44 34.15
C SER A 35 -21.53 27.40 33.06
N GLU A 36 -22.00 26.25 33.55
CA GLU A 36 -22.97 25.39 32.89
C GLU A 36 -24.12 26.24 32.31
N SER A 37 -24.63 25.87 31.11
CA SER A 37 -25.97 26.19 30.54
C SER A 37 -26.00 26.72 29.10
N ARG A 38 -24.87 26.97 28.43
CA ARG A 38 -24.87 27.36 26.99
C ARG A 38 -23.85 26.64 26.10
N ARG A 39 -23.16 25.63 26.62
CA ARG A 39 -22.07 24.91 25.91
C ARG A 39 -22.43 23.52 25.38
N LEU A 40 -23.70 23.10 25.44
CA LEU A 40 -24.08 21.74 25.03
C LEU A 40 -24.55 21.60 23.57
N MET A 41 -24.73 22.71 22.83
CA MET A 41 -25.24 22.65 21.44
C MET A 41 -24.18 22.93 20.36
N LEU A 42 -22.96 23.33 20.74
CA LEU A 42 -21.83 23.49 19.81
C LEU A 42 -20.87 22.29 19.81
N SER A 43 -21.06 21.31 20.69
CA SER A 43 -20.22 20.11 20.77
C SER A 43 -20.67 18.96 19.85
N ILE A 44 -21.95 18.92 19.43
CA ILE A 44 -22.47 17.84 18.58
C ILE A 44 -22.18 18.09 17.08
N ALA A 45 -22.04 19.35 16.66
CA ALA A 45 -21.69 19.69 15.27
C ALA A 45 -20.21 19.48 14.91
N PHE A 46 -19.32 19.35 15.91
CA PHE A 46 -17.88 19.12 15.68
C PHE A 46 -17.52 17.64 15.42
N PHE A 47 -18.38 16.69 15.79
CA PHE A 47 -18.14 15.25 15.58
C PHE A 47 -18.68 14.71 14.25
N SER A 48 -19.20 15.58 13.37
CA SER A 48 -19.74 15.17 12.06
C SER A 48 -18.80 15.44 10.89
N ILE A 49 -17.56 15.92 11.12
CA ILE A 49 -16.49 15.82 10.11
C ILE A 49 -16.04 14.36 10.10
N SER A 50 -16.93 13.51 9.58
CA SER A 50 -16.71 12.10 9.33
C SER A 50 -15.43 11.97 8.50
N ALA A 51 -14.47 11.22 9.03
CA ALA A 51 -13.21 10.91 8.36
C ALA A 51 -13.48 10.38 6.95
N ARG A 52 -13.33 11.24 5.93
CA ARG A 52 -13.38 10.79 4.54
C ARG A 52 -12.23 9.82 4.35
N LYS A 53 -12.55 8.55 4.10
CA LYS A 53 -11.54 7.56 3.69
C LYS A 53 -10.89 8.06 2.39
N PRO A 54 -9.55 8.15 2.31
CA PRO A 54 -8.88 8.52 1.07
C PRO A 54 -9.21 7.50 -0.02
N SER A 55 -9.22 7.93 -1.29
CA SER A 55 -9.31 6.99 -2.40
C SER A 55 -8.06 6.10 -2.43
N ILE A 56 -8.17 4.89 -2.99
CA ILE A 56 -7.03 3.96 -3.11
C ILE A 56 -5.87 4.61 -3.90
N ALA A 57 -6.19 5.40 -4.92
CA ALA A 57 -5.20 6.18 -5.67
C ALA A 57 -4.44 7.18 -4.77
N ALA A 58 -5.15 7.89 -3.87
CA ALA A 58 -4.51 8.79 -2.92
C ALA A 58 -3.64 8.04 -1.90
N CYS A 59 -4.08 6.88 -1.43
CA CYS A 59 -3.30 6.03 -0.54
C CYS A 59 -1.99 5.53 -1.17
N LEU A 60 -2.03 5.12 -2.42
CA LEU A 60 -0.83 4.67 -3.12
C LEU A 60 0.14 5.80 -3.37
N GLN A 61 -0.33 6.98 -3.79
CA GLN A 61 0.53 8.15 -3.92
C GLN A 61 1.23 8.53 -2.61
N GLN A 62 0.58 8.26 -1.47
CA GLN A 62 1.14 8.56 -0.15
C GLN A 62 2.13 7.50 0.35
N SER A 63 1.89 6.22 0.07
CA SER A 63 2.67 5.10 0.62
C SER A 63 3.77 4.58 -0.30
N SER A 64 3.71 4.90 -1.60
CA SER A 64 4.70 4.45 -2.57
C SER A 64 5.80 5.47 -2.83
N GLN A 65 6.98 4.98 -3.20
CA GLN A 65 8.00 5.82 -3.82
C GLN A 65 7.58 6.17 -5.26
N PRO A 66 8.06 7.30 -5.81
CA PRO A 66 7.87 7.62 -7.23
C PRO A 66 8.25 6.43 -8.11
N SER A 67 7.29 5.91 -8.86
CA SER A 67 7.46 4.70 -9.66
C SER A 67 6.84 4.88 -11.05
N PRO A 68 7.54 4.48 -12.13
CA PRO A 68 6.98 4.45 -13.48
C PRO A 68 5.69 3.65 -13.57
N VAL A 69 5.56 2.58 -12.79
CA VAL A 69 4.35 1.73 -12.74
C VAL A 69 3.11 2.56 -12.41
N LEU A 70 3.23 3.54 -11.51
CA LEU A 70 2.12 4.41 -11.11
C LEU A 70 1.85 5.54 -12.12
N ARG A 71 2.82 5.85 -13.00
CA ARG A 71 2.69 6.89 -14.02
C ARG A 71 2.17 6.34 -15.36
N ASP A 72 2.67 5.17 -15.76
CA ASP A 72 2.59 4.67 -17.12
C ASP A 72 1.50 3.59 -17.31
N LEU A 73 0.99 3.02 -16.20
CA LEU A 73 -0.06 2.00 -16.23
C LEU A 73 -1.36 2.52 -15.61
N GLU A 74 -2.49 2.20 -16.24
CA GLU A 74 -3.80 2.42 -15.66
C GLU A 74 -4.08 1.31 -14.64
N ILE A 75 -3.96 1.64 -13.35
CA ILE A 75 -4.20 0.69 -12.27
C ILE A 75 -5.65 0.82 -11.80
N THR A 76 -6.42 -0.26 -11.99
CA THR A 76 -7.80 -0.37 -11.51
C THR A 76 -7.83 -1.15 -10.20
N TYR A 77 -8.60 -0.65 -9.24
CA TYR A 77 -8.75 -1.29 -7.93
C TYR A 77 -10.14 -1.89 -7.78
N HIS A 78 -10.18 -3.01 -7.11
CA HIS A 78 -11.42 -3.62 -6.64
C HIS A 78 -11.17 -4.22 -5.26
N GLU A 79 -12.22 -4.24 -4.45
CA GLU A 79 -12.15 -4.91 -3.15
C GLU A 79 -12.26 -6.42 -3.37
N GLN A 80 -11.31 -7.15 -2.79
CA GLN A 80 -11.31 -8.60 -2.81
C GLN A 80 -11.05 -9.13 -1.40
N ARG A 81 -11.95 -10.00 -0.93
CA ARG A 81 -11.73 -10.71 0.34
C ARG A 81 -10.80 -11.90 0.10
N PHE A 82 -9.59 -11.81 0.64
CA PHE A 82 -8.62 -12.89 0.58
C PHE A 82 -8.82 -13.90 1.72
N ASN A 83 -8.51 -15.17 1.45
CA ASN A 83 -8.37 -16.16 2.51
C ASN A 83 -6.98 -16.01 3.15
N GLY A 84 -6.93 -15.46 4.37
CA GLY A 84 -5.69 -15.23 5.11
C GLY A 84 -5.11 -16.47 5.81
N SER A 85 -5.62 -17.67 5.54
CA SER A 85 -5.06 -18.90 6.11
C SER A 85 -3.68 -19.19 5.53
N LEU A 86 -2.64 -19.13 6.38
CA LEU A 86 -1.24 -19.29 5.97
C LEU A 86 -0.92 -20.64 5.30
N LEU A 87 -1.63 -21.70 5.71
CA LEU A 87 -1.40 -23.07 5.25
C LEU A 87 -2.45 -23.56 4.25
N LYS A 88 -3.36 -22.70 3.80
CA LYS A 88 -4.30 -23.07 2.75
C LYS A 88 -3.50 -23.32 1.47
N GLU A 89 -3.61 -24.53 0.95
CA GLU A 89 -2.98 -24.91 -0.31
C GLU A 89 -3.58 -24.09 -1.47
N THR A 90 -2.67 -23.55 -2.29
CA THR A 90 -2.93 -22.84 -3.55
C THR A 90 -2.10 -23.51 -4.64
N ILE A 91 -2.34 -23.18 -5.92
CA ILE A 91 -1.53 -23.72 -7.02
C ILE A 91 -0.02 -23.51 -6.80
N TYR A 92 0.36 -22.37 -6.21
CA TYR A 92 1.75 -22.01 -5.92
C TYR A 92 2.41 -22.83 -4.80
N ARG A 93 1.64 -23.63 -4.05
CA ARG A 93 2.10 -24.42 -2.90
C ARG A 93 2.00 -25.93 -3.13
N GLN A 94 1.62 -26.36 -4.33
CA GLN A 94 1.56 -27.77 -4.71
C GLN A 94 2.95 -28.31 -5.06
N ASP A 95 3.05 -29.63 -5.23
CA ASP A 95 4.25 -30.26 -5.76
C ASP A 95 4.59 -29.75 -7.16
N ALA A 96 5.88 -29.79 -7.52
CA ALA A 96 6.35 -29.28 -8.81
C ALA A 96 5.65 -29.97 -10.00
N SER A 97 5.01 -29.16 -10.84
CA SER A 97 4.33 -29.60 -12.06
C SER A 97 4.33 -28.47 -13.10
N PRO A 98 4.06 -28.77 -14.39
CA PRO A 98 3.94 -27.75 -15.43
C PRO A 98 2.90 -26.67 -15.11
N GLU A 99 1.81 -27.03 -14.42
CA GLU A 99 0.77 -26.10 -14.00
C GLU A 99 1.24 -25.17 -12.90
N VAL A 100 2.05 -25.68 -11.96
CA VAL A 100 2.68 -24.87 -10.90
C VAL A 100 3.69 -23.90 -11.51
N ASP A 101 4.52 -24.37 -12.44
CA ASP A 101 5.50 -23.54 -13.15
C ASP A 101 4.80 -22.42 -13.93
N ALA A 102 3.74 -22.75 -14.68
CA ALA A 102 2.96 -21.77 -15.42
C ALA A 102 2.32 -20.71 -14.51
N ALA A 103 1.82 -21.12 -13.33
CA ALA A 103 1.27 -20.18 -12.36
C ALA A 103 2.34 -19.23 -11.82
N TRP A 104 3.52 -19.73 -11.45
CA TRP A 104 4.64 -18.89 -11.02
C TRP A 104 5.13 -17.96 -12.13
N GLU A 105 5.15 -18.43 -13.38
CA GLU A 105 5.48 -17.61 -14.55
C GLU A 105 4.47 -16.48 -14.78
N GLU A 106 3.17 -16.75 -14.62
CA GLU A 106 2.11 -15.74 -14.72
C GLU A 106 2.25 -14.64 -13.65
N LEU A 107 2.68 -15.01 -12.44
CA LEU A 107 3.05 -14.04 -11.39
C LEU A 107 4.34 -13.27 -11.67
N GLY A 108 5.05 -13.63 -12.75
CA GLY A 108 6.28 -13.00 -13.16
C GLY A 108 7.52 -13.49 -12.43
N ALA A 109 7.48 -14.62 -11.70
CA ALA A 109 8.62 -15.13 -10.91
C ALA A 109 9.94 -15.23 -11.70
N ASN A 110 9.83 -15.39 -13.03
CA ASN A 110 10.95 -15.36 -13.97
C ASN A 110 11.37 -13.93 -14.37
N TYR A 111 11.54 -13.03 -13.40
CA TYR A 111 12.05 -11.68 -13.67
C TYR A 111 13.50 -11.74 -14.16
N ARG A 112 13.74 -11.18 -15.34
CA ARG A 112 15.09 -11.01 -15.90
C ARG A 112 15.60 -9.60 -15.63
N TYR A 113 16.92 -9.43 -15.72
CA TYR A 113 17.51 -8.10 -15.78
C TYR A 113 16.88 -7.29 -16.90
N PHE A 114 16.62 -6.02 -16.63
CA PHE A 114 16.10 -5.08 -17.63
C PHE A 114 16.91 -3.79 -17.61
N ILE A 115 16.71 -2.98 -18.66
CA ILE A 115 17.40 -1.69 -18.79
C ILE A 115 16.46 -0.60 -18.33
N LEU A 116 16.86 0.09 -17.26
CA LEU A 116 16.18 1.28 -16.79
C LEU A 116 16.62 2.48 -17.64
N PRO A 117 15.67 3.18 -18.31
CA PRO A 117 16.00 4.38 -19.08
C PRO A 117 16.61 5.47 -18.20
N GLU A 118 17.53 6.27 -18.74
CA GLU A 118 18.20 7.33 -17.98
C GLU A 118 17.24 8.40 -17.45
N THR A 119 16.17 8.71 -18.18
CA THR A 119 15.13 9.66 -17.78
C THR A 119 14.44 9.20 -16.49
N VAL A 120 14.01 7.94 -16.47
CA VAL A 120 13.38 7.31 -15.31
C VAL A 120 14.38 7.19 -14.16
N ALA A 121 15.61 6.76 -14.45
CA ALA A 121 16.65 6.62 -13.44
C ALA A 121 16.92 7.97 -12.73
N HIS A 122 16.91 9.08 -13.46
CA HIS A 122 17.03 10.41 -12.88
C HIS A 122 15.82 10.79 -12.00
N GLU A 123 14.60 10.51 -12.45
CA GLU A 123 13.37 10.79 -11.71
C GLU A 123 13.32 10.09 -10.36
N ILE A 124 13.78 8.83 -10.30
CA ILE A 124 13.77 8.03 -9.06
C ILE A 124 15.08 8.16 -8.25
N GLY A 125 15.97 9.07 -8.64
CA GLY A 125 17.18 9.38 -7.88
C GLY A 125 18.33 8.38 -8.00
N VAL A 126 18.40 7.59 -9.08
CA VAL A 126 19.54 6.70 -9.34
C VAL A 126 20.82 7.53 -9.55
N PRO A 127 21.89 7.31 -8.77
CA PRO A 127 23.11 8.07 -8.90
C PRO A 127 23.84 7.85 -10.24
N LYS A 128 24.36 8.93 -10.83
CA LYS A 128 25.09 8.90 -12.12
C LYS A 128 26.40 8.09 -12.10
N TYR A 129 26.93 7.80 -10.91
CA TYR A 129 28.14 7.00 -10.75
C TYR A 129 27.86 5.49 -10.73
N HIS A 130 26.59 5.06 -10.75
CA HIS A 130 26.26 3.66 -10.95
C HIS A 130 26.69 3.17 -12.33
N VAL A 131 26.83 1.85 -12.45
CA VAL A 131 27.17 1.18 -13.71
C VAL A 131 26.12 1.54 -14.76
N ARG A 132 26.60 1.93 -15.95
CA ARG A 132 25.78 2.30 -17.10
C ARG A 132 26.22 1.54 -18.33
N ILE A 133 25.25 1.24 -19.18
CA ILE A 133 25.53 0.67 -20.50
C ILE A 133 26.10 1.78 -21.39
N ASN A 134 27.11 1.46 -22.18
CA ASN A 134 27.67 2.42 -23.12
C ASN A 134 26.57 2.90 -24.08
N PRO A 135 26.43 4.21 -24.35
CA PRO A 135 25.40 4.73 -25.26
C PRO A 135 25.38 4.06 -26.65
N LYS A 136 26.53 3.56 -27.14
CA LYS A 136 26.60 2.80 -28.41
C LYS A 136 25.77 1.51 -28.43
N TYR A 137 25.38 1.01 -27.26
CA TYR A 137 24.59 -0.21 -27.06
C TYR A 137 23.18 0.08 -26.49
N GLY A 138 22.72 1.34 -26.51
CA GLY A 138 21.38 1.73 -26.07
C GLY A 138 21.34 2.50 -24.74
N GLY A 139 22.45 2.58 -23.99
CA GLY A 139 22.52 3.36 -22.76
C GLY A 139 21.68 2.81 -21.60
N GLY A 140 21.52 3.61 -20.54
CA GLY A 140 20.70 3.25 -19.38
C GLY A 140 21.42 2.44 -18.30
N TYR A 141 20.65 2.01 -17.30
CA TYR A 141 21.16 1.29 -16.13
C TYR A 141 20.68 -0.16 -16.16
N PRO A 142 21.59 -1.15 -16.09
CA PRO A 142 21.19 -2.53 -15.90
C PRO A 142 20.66 -2.70 -14.47
N VAL A 143 19.44 -3.20 -14.33
CA VAL A 143 18.77 -3.37 -13.03
C VAL A 143 18.19 -4.78 -12.89
N SER A 144 18.19 -5.30 -11.66
CA SER A 144 17.43 -6.47 -11.25
C SER A 144 16.20 -6.04 -10.47
N LEU A 145 15.10 -6.78 -10.62
CA LEU A 145 13.96 -6.67 -9.73
C LEU A 145 14.15 -7.66 -8.57
N GLU A 146 14.04 -7.17 -7.35
CA GLU A 146 14.05 -8.00 -6.15
C GLU A 146 12.71 -7.83 -5.42
N ALA A 147 12.06 -8.96 -5.11
CA ALA A 147 10.83 -8.99 -4.35
C ALA A 147 11.09 -9.70 -3.01
N THR A 148 11.08 -8.95 -1.91
CA THR A 148 11.25 -9.50 -0.56
C THR A 148 9.93 -9.47 0.18
N HIS A 149 9.49 -10.61 0.71
CA HIS A 149 8.38 -10.65 1.66
C HIS A 149 8.94 -10.53 3.08
N GLN A 150 8.53 -9.49 3.81
CA GLN A 150 8.78 -9.38 5.24
C GLN A 150 7.54 -9.86 5.98
N ILE A 151 7.66 -10.98 6.72
CA ILE A 151 6.62 -11.42 7.65
C ILE A 151 6.94 -10.75 8.98
N HIS A 152 6.15 -9.74 9.36
CA HIS A 152 6.11 -9.28 10.75
C HIS A 152 5.10 -10.15 11.50
N SER A 153 5.62 -11.00 12.39
CA SER A 153 4.85 -11.76 13.38
C SER A 153 4.60 -10.94 14.63
#